data_AF-A0A9C8GLL2-F1
#
_entry.id   AF-A0A9C8GLL2-F1
#
_cell.length_a   1.000
_cell.length_b   1.000
_cell.length_c   1.000
_cell.angle_alpha   90.00
_cell.angle_beta   90.00
_cell.angle_gamma   90.00
#
_symmetry.space_group_name_H-M   'P 1'
#
loop_
_entity.id
_entity.type
_entity.pdbx_description
1 polymer ?
#
loop_
_entity_poly.entity_id
_entity_poly.type
_entity_poly.pdbx_seq_one_letter_code
_entity_poly.pdbx_strand_id
1 'polypeptide(L)'
;MSIEQPIGYASLEERKAVGAHYTPKALADFVARKMLEFWKPASDVKSVRLLDPAVGDGELLLSALGEIYLAGFSEVQCILQSRMVTPLNVNA
;
A
#
# COMPACT_ATOMS: atom_id res chain seq x y z
N MET A 1 8.56 21.71 20.69
CA MET A 1 8.00 20.38 21.00
C MET A 1 8.36 19.49 19.83
N SER A 2 9.43 18.72 19.96
CA SER A 2 9.97 17.93 18.86
C SER A 2 9.12 16.68 18.72
N ILE A 3 8.41 16.56 17.60
CA ILE A 3 7.68 15.34 17.28
C ILE A 3 8.75 14.32 16.89
N GLU A 4 9.07 13.38 17.78
CA GLU A 4 9.90 12.23 17.43
C GLU A 4 9.20 11.48 16.30
N GLN A 5 9.85 11.43 15.13
CA GLN A 5 9.31 10.68 14.01
C GLN A 5 9.41 9.19 14.31
N PRO A 6 8.37 8.39 14.05
CA PRO A 6 8.42 6.95 14.25
C PRO A 6 9.57 6.35 13.42
N ILE A 7 10.31 5.45 14.03
CA ILE A 7 11.48 4.75 13.48
C ILE A 7 11.00 3.84 12.35
N GLY A 8 10.84 4.39 11.14
CA GLY A 8 10.20 3.68 10.03
C GLY A 8 10.63 4.06 8.63
N TYR A 9 11.40 5.14 8.44
CA TYR A 9 11.89 5.52 7.12
C TYR A 9 13.41 5.44 7.07
N ALA A 10 13.91 4.34 6.50
CA ALA A 10 15.24 4.35 5.94
C ALA A 10 15.32 5.49 4.90
N SER A 11 16.44 6.18 4.83
CA SER A 11 16.70 7.24 3.87
C SER A 11 16.39 6.79 2.44
N LEU A 12 16.12 7.75 1.55
CA LEU A 12 15.83 7.49 0.13
C LEU A 12 16.93 6.65 -0.55
N GLU A 13 18.17 6.75 -0.05
CA GLU A 13 19.34 5.97 -0.47
C GLU A 13 19.29 4.54 0.06
N GLU A 14 18.96 4.34 1.33
CA GLU A 14 18.79 3.01 1.93
C GLU A 14 17.60 2.26 1.32
N ARG A 15 16.51 2.96 0.96
CA ARG A 15 15.33 2.39 0.29
C ARG A 15 15.65 1.84 -1.10
N LYS A 16 16.48 2.55 -1.87
CA LYS A 16 16.97 2.08 -3.19
C LYS A 16 17.87 0.86 -3.06
N ALA A 17 18.67 0.78 -1.99
CA ALA A 17 19.58 -0.33 -1.75
C ALA A 17 18.86 -1.65 -1.40
N VAL A 18 17.67 -1.58 -0.78
CA VAL A 18 16.90 -2.77 -0.36
C VAL A 18 15.77 -3.17 -1.32
N GLY A 19 15.65 -2.51 -2.48
CA GLY A 19 14.58 -2.78 -3.45
C GLY A 19 13.19 -2.28 -3.02
N ALA A 20 13.12 -1.41 -2.00
CA ALA A 20 11.88 -0.74 -1.60
C ALA A 20 11.57 0.40 -2.58
N HIS A 21 11.06 0.03 -3.76
CA HIS A 21 10.70 0.99 -4.79
C HIS A 21 9.41 1.72 -4.41
N TYR A 22 9.50 3.05 -4.32
CA TYR A 22 8.35 3.93 -4.29
C TYR A 22 7.50 3.66 -5.55
N THR A 23 6.24 3.26 -5.37
CA THR A 23 5.27 3.15 -6.46
C THR A 23 4.84 4.57 -6.86
N PRO A 24 5.13 5.05 -8.07
CA PRO A 24 4.69 6.38 -8.48
C PRO A 24 3.17 6.48 -8.44
N LYS A 25 2.64 7.63 -7.98
CA LYS A 25 1.19 7.88 -7.88
C LYS A 25 0.40 7.48 -9.13
N ALA A 26 0.88 7.83 -10.32
CA ALA A 26 0.20 7.51 -11.57
C ALA A 26 0.05 5.99 -11.79
N LEU A 27 1.05 5.20 -11.37
CA LEU A 27 1.00 3.73 -11.43
C LEU A 27 0.04 3.18 -10.37
N ALA A 28 0.08 3.69 -9.14
CA ALA A 28 -0.84 3.32 -8.07
C ALA A 28 -2.31 3.58 -8.47
N ASP A 29 -2.61 4.76 -9.00
CA ASP A 29 -3.93 5.14 -9.49
C ASP A 29 -4.39 4.24 -10.65
N PHE A 30 -3.50 3.90 -11.58
CA PHE A 30 -3.82 2.99 -12.68
C PHE A 30 -4.15 1.57 -12.19
N VAL A 31 -3.34 1.02 -11.29
CA VAL A 31 -3.55 -0.34 -10.75
C VAL A 31 -4.83 -0.39 -9.93
N ALA A 32 -5.09 0.61 -9.07
CA ALA A 32 -6.31 0.70 -8.27
C ALA A 32 -7.58 0.65 -9.13
N ARG A 33 -7.63 1.44 -10.22
CA ARG A 33 -8.75 1.40 -11.18
C ARG A 33 -8.92 0.01 -11.79
N LYS A 34 -7.83 -0.61 -12.21
CA LYS A 34 -7.90 -1.97 -12.79
C LYS A 34 -8.37 -3.00 -11.79
N MET A 35 -7.92 -2.95 -10.54
CA MET A 35 -8.39 -3.85 -9.49
C MET A 35 -9.91 -3.78 -9.35
N LEU A 36 -10.49 -2.56 -9.32
CA LEU A 36 -11.94 -2.38 -9.20
C LEU A 36 -12.72 -2.76 -10.47
N GLU A 37 -12.17 -2.52 -11.67
CA GLU A 37 -12.79 -2.96 -12.93
C GLU A 37 -12.93 -4.49 -13.01
N PHE A 38 -11.93 -5.23 -12.52
CA PHE A 38 -11.94 -6.69 -12.51
C PHE A 38 -12.72 -7.26 -11.31
N TRP A 39 -12.72 -6.57 -10.18
CA TRP A 39 -13.49 -6.95 -9.02
C TRP A 39 -14.97 -6.58 -9.24
N LYS A 40 -15.78 -7.58 -9.57
CA LYS A 40 -17.24 -7.45 -9.76
C LYS A 40 -17.97 -7.95 -8.51
N PRO A 41 -18.06 -7.15 -7.44
CA PRO A 41 -18.77 -7.57 -6.23
C PRO A 41 -20.26 -7.80 -6.54
N ALA A 42 -20.86 -8.73 -5.81
CA ALA A 42 -22.30 -8.87 -5.83
C ALA A 42 -22.97 -7.58 -5.30
N SER A 43 -24.18 -7.29 -5.77
CA SER A 43 -24.89 -6.03 -5.49
C SER A 43 -25.22 -5.81 -4.02
N ASP A 44 -25.10 -6.82 -3.17
CA ASP A 44 -25.39 -6.82 -1.74
C ASP A 44 -24.14 -6.68 -0.86
N VAL A 45 -22.93 -6.67 -1.45
CA VAL A 45 -21.68 -6.47 -0.71
C VAL A 45 -21.61 -5.04 -0.20
N LYS A 46 -21.60 -4.87 1.12
CA LYS A 46 -21.48 -3.55 1.78
C LYS A 46 -20.08 -3.25 2.30
N SER A 47 -19.26 -4.29 2.50
CA SER A 47 -17.92 -4.18 3.07
C SER A 47 -16.86 -4.78 2.16
N VAL A 48 -15.70 -4.11 2.12
CA VAL A 48 -14.55 -4.53 1.30
C VAL A 48 -13.42 -4.97 2.21
N ARG A 49 -12.76 -6.08 1.87
CA ARG A 49 -11.50 -6.50 2.50
C ARG A 49 -10.37 -6.29 1.52
N LEU A 50 -9.40 -5.47 1.91
CA LEU A 50 -8.23 -5.14 1.11
C LEU A 50 -6.98 -5.68 1.81
N LEU A 51 -6.23 -6.56 1.13
CA LEU A 51 -4.98 -7.12 1.62
C LEU A 51 -3.81 -6.51 0.85
N ASP A 52 -2.88 -5.89 1.57
CA ASP A 52 -1.59 -5.47 1.03
C ASP A 52 -0.45 -6.10 1.84
N PRO A 53 0.21 -7.15 1.31
CA PRO A 53 1.28 -7.87 2.03
C PRO A 53 2.62 -7.12 2.06
N ALA A 54 2.75 -5.99 1.35
CA ALA A 54 3.98 -5.22 1.24
C ALA A 54 3.67 -3.73 1.06
N VAL A 55 2.94 -3.14 2.02
CA VAL A 55 2.35 -1.80 1.89
C VAL A 55 3.35 -0.69 1.62
N GLY A 56 4.59 -0.80 2.12
CA GLY A 56 5.60 0.25 1.98
C GLY A 56 5.08 1.61 2.46
N ASP A 57 5.13 2.62 1.60
CA ASP A 57 4.60 3.97 1.87
C ASP A 57 3.07 4.07 1.69
N GLY A 58 2.41 3.04 1.17
CA GLY A 58 0.95 2.97 1.06
C GLY A 58 0.33 3.72 -0.11
N GLU A 59 1.09 4.18 -1.11
CA GLU A 59 0.53 4.90 -2.27
C GLU A 59 -0.57 4.10 -2.98
N LEU A 60 -0.34 2.79 -3.22
CA LEU A 60 -1.36 1.91 -3.82
C LEU A 60 -2.58 1.74 -2.91
N LEU A 61 -2.37 1.62 -1.60
CA LEU A 61 -3.46 1.51 -0.63
C LEU A 61 -4.35 2.75 -0.66
N LEU A 62 -3.75 3.95 -0.70
CA LEU A 62 -4.48 5.21 -0.79
C LEU A 62 -5.28 5.32 -2.09
N SER A 63 -4.67 5.00 -3.23
CA SER A 63 -5.36 4.99 -4.52
C SER A 63 -6.53 3.99 -4.53
N ALA A 64 -6.33 2.77 -4.01
CA ALA A 64 -7.37 1.74 -3.93
C ALA A 64 -8.53 2.17 -3.04
N LEU A 65 -8.26 2.77 -1.87
CA LEU A 65 -9.31 3.29 -0.98
C LEU A 65 -10.13 4.40 -1.65
N GLY A 66 -9.50 5.26 -2.44
CA GLY A 66 -10.19 6.29 -3.21
C GLY A 66 -11.17 5.68 -4.23
N GLU A 67 -10.72 4.70 -5.01
CA GLU A 67 -11.58 4.01 -5.99
C GLU A 67 -12.73 3.24 -5.30
N ILE A 68 -12.45 2.56 -4.18
CA ILE A 68 -13.47 1.86 -3.38
C ILE A 68 -14.52 2.84 -2.84
N TYR A 69 -14.09 4.00 -2.33
CA TYR A 69 -14.99 5.05 -1.86
C TYR A 69 -15.88 5.60 -2.99
N LEU A 70 -15.30 5.87 -4.16
CA LEU A 70 -16.04 6.34 -5.34
C LEU A 70 -17.04 5.31 -5.86
N ALA A 71 -16.78 4.02 -5.67
CA ALA A 71 -17.71 2.94 -5.98
C ALA A 71 -18.85 2.78 -4.95
N GLY A 72 -18.87 3.59 -3.88
CA GLY A 72 -19.98 3.66 -2.92
C GLY A 72 -19.86 2.72 -1.72
N PHE A 73 -18.72 2.05 -1.54
CA PHE A 73 -18.48 1.25 -0.34
C PHE A 73 -18.16 2.15 0.85
N SER A 74 -18.83 1.89 1.98
CA SER A 74 -18.71 2.70 3.20
C SER A 74 -17.92 2.02 4.32
N GLU A 75 -17.66 0.71 4.18
CA GLU A 75 -16.91 -0.07 5.14
C GLU A 75 -15.75 -0.79 4.45
N VAL A 76 -14.52 -0.48 4.86
CA VAL A 76 -13.31 -1.11 4.31
C VAL A 76 -12.40 -1.60 5.43
N GLN A 77 -12.09 -2.89 5.42
CA GLN A 77 -11.11 -3.50 6.30
C GLN A 77 -9.80 -3.69 5.53
N CYS A 78 -8.75 -3.02 5.99
CA CYS A 78 -7.40 -3.18 5.44
C CYS A 78 -6.60 -4.17 6.29
N ILE A 79 -6.01 -5.18 5.65
CA ILE A 79 -5.07 -6.11 6.25
C ILE A 79 -3.71 -5.78 5.65
N LEU A 80 -2.81 -5.25 6.48
CA LEU A 80 -1.48 -4.82 6.04
C LEU A 80 -0.44 -5.76 6.65
N GLN A 81 0.54 -6.17 5.84
CA GLN A 81 1.76 -6.77 6.35
C GLN A 81 2.95 -5.87 5.99
N SER A 82 3.75 -5.53 6.98
CA SER A 82 5.04 -4.88 6.79
C SER A 82 6.13 -5.92 7.02
N ARG A 83 6.80 -6.36 5.94
CA ARG A 83 8.02 -7.17 6.07
C ARG A 83 9.22 -6.27 5.81
N MET A 84 10.03 -6.05 6.84
CA MET A 84 11.34 -5.41 6.68
C MET A 84 12.26 -6.42 5.98
N VAL A 85 12.69 -6.13 4.75
CA VAL A 85 13.77 -6.88 4.11
C VAL A 85 15.07 -6.21 4.55
N THR A 86 15.66 -6.69 5.65
CA THR A 86 17.04 -6.33 5.98
C THR A 86 17.96 -6.93 4.92
N PRO A 87 18.83 -6.15 4.27
CA PRO A 87 19.84 -6.73 3.40
C PRO A 87 20.76 -7.59 4.27
N LEU A 88 20.82 -8.89 3.97
CA LEU A 88 21.83 -9.78 4.55
C LEU A 88 23.20 -9.24 4.12
N ASN A 89 23.98 -8.74 5.08
CA ASN A 89 25.36 -8.38 4.82
C ASN A 89 26.16 -9.67 4.61
N VAL A 90 26.30 -10.08 3.35
CA VAL A 90 27.09 -11.25 2.94
C VAL A 90 28.57 -10.88 2.89
N ASN A 91 29.14 -10.52 4.04
CA ASN A 91 30.59 -10.47 4.25
C ASN A 91 30.87 -10.85 5.71
N ALA A 92 31.02 -12.16 5.94
CA ALA A 92 31.60 -12.75 7.13
C ALA A 92 32.72 -13.70 6.70
#